data_AF-A0A535W1Z7-F1
#
_entry.id   AF-A0A535W1Z7-F1
#
_cell.length_a   1.000
_cell.length_b   1.000
_cell.length_c   1.000
_cell.angle_alpha   90.00
_cell.angle_beta   90.00
_cell.angle_gamma   90.00
#
_symmetry.space_group_name_H-M   'P 1'
#
loop_
_entity.id
_entity.type
_entity.pdbx_description
1 polymer ?
#
loop_
_entity_poly.entity_id
_entity_poly.type
_entity_poly.pdbx_seq_one_letter_code
_entity_poly.pdbx_strand_id
1 'polypeptide(L)'
;MTPAQLSAVGTLIFSLVLLLVFVPGAIRSWQTAAGVSARRQEDATGRAPKPSADRARRIATCEALGYRPLGETVTRIPGGDVFGTVLASDDGWAYALFADGRPEPGLTGFYSAWPDGTWLGTIHPRGDPLEIPGLSLRIETGTLPAAEAAHRDLLTRTAQRHGPPRLVRSLTDVFALDADYRTRFGGRELRPLLIRAVAPAAAALLLTLISVALVLVVR
;
A
#
# COMPACT_ATOMS: atom_id res chain seq x y z
N MET A 1 13.81 -48.50 -8.48
CA MET A 1 13.00 -47.64 -7.59
C MET A 1 11.60 -48.20 -7.51
N THR A 2 11.02 -48.28 -6.32
CA THR A 2 9.61 -48.68 -6.16
C THR A 2 8.68 -47.54 -6.60
N PRO A 3 7.40 -47.81 -6.91
CA PRO A 3 6.42 -46.76 -7.18
C PRO A 3 6.34 -45.72 -6.06
N ALA A 4 6.47 -46.15 -4.79
CA ALA A 4 6.51 -45.25 -3.63
C ALA A 4 7.73 -44.31 -3.64
N GLN A 5 8.91 -44.81 -4.02
CA GLN A 5 10.12 -43.99 -4.18
C GLN A 5 9.97 -42.96 -5.31
N LEU A 6 9.37 -43.36 -6.44
CA LEU A 6 9.12 -42.45 -7.57
C LEU A 6 8.15 -41.33 -7.18
N SER A 7 7.06 -41.65 -6.48
CA SER A 7 6.12 -40.66 -5.97
C SER A 7 6.78 -39.71 -4.98
N ALA A 8 7.55 -40.21 -4.01
CA ALA A 8 8.23 -39.38 -3.02
C ALA A 8 9.22 -38.39 -3.66
N VAL A 9 10.01 -38.85 -4.63
CA VAL A 9 10.92 -37.97 -5.40
C VAL A 9 10.15 -36.97 -6.25
N GLY A 10 9.05 -37.38 -6.89
CA GLY A 10 8.19 -36.49 -7.67
C GLY A 10 7.59 -35.36 -6.82
N THR A 11 7.07 -35.68 -5.63
CA THR A 11 6.54 -34.68 -4.68
C THR A 11 7.64 -33.75 -4.19
N LEU A 12 8.84 -34.26 -3.92
CA LEU A 12 9.98 -33.43 -3.55
C LEU A 12 10.32 -32.42 -4.65
N ILE A 13 10.47 -32.87 -5.89
CA ILE A 13 10.75 -31.98 -7.04
C ILE A 13 9.65 -30.92 -7.16
N PHE A 14 8.38 -31.32 -7.11
CA PHE A 14 7.27 -30.39 -7.18
C PHE A 14 7.32 -29.35 -6.06
N SER A 15 7.55 -29.76 -4.81
CA SER A 15 7.65 -28.84 -3.67
C SER A 15 8.82 -27.84 -3.80
N LEU A 16 9.97 -28.29 -4.34
CA LEU A 16 11.13 -27.42 -4.60
C LEU A 16 10.80 -26.39 -5.69
N VAL A 17 10.06 -26.77 -6.72
CA VAL A 17 9.58 -25.82 -7.74
C VAL A 17 8.65 -24.77 -7.11
N LEU A 18 7.72 -25.17 -6.23
CA LEU A 18 6.86 -24.21 -5.52
C LEU A 18 7.68 -23.24 -4.66
N LEU A 19 8.72 -23.70 -3.96
CA LEU A 19 9.62 -22.83 -3.22
C LEU A 19 10.29 -21.79 -4.13
N LEU A 20 10.85 -22.24 -5.26
CA LEU A 20 11.49 -21.35 -6.23
C LEU A 20 10.52 -20.28 -6.77
N VAL A 21 9.24 -20.63 -6.93
CA VAL A 21 8.21 -19.70 -7.41
C VAL A 21 7.79 -18.70 -6.33
N PHE A 22 7.52 -19.15 -5.10
CA PHE A 22 6.88 -18.30 -4.08
C PHE A 22 7.87 -17.53 -3.19
N VAL A 23 9.05 -18.08 -2.89
CA VAL A 23 10.01 -17.47 -1.96
C VAL A 23 10.49 -16.08 -2.43
N PRO A 24 10.84 -15.85 -3.71
CA PRO A 24 11.31 -14.53 -4.14
C PRO A 24 10.25 -13.43 -4.00
N GLY A 25 8.97 -13.76 -4.18
CA GLY A 25 7.86 -12.84 -3.93
C GLY A 25 7.71 -12.53 -2.45
N ALA A 26 7.68 -13.56 -1.61
CA ALA A 26 7.57 -13.43 -0.16
C ALA A 26 8.70 -12.57 0.44
N ILE A 27 9.95 -12.77 0.01
CA ILE A 27 11.09 -11.97 0.47
C ILE A 27 10.92 -10.50 0.10
N ARG A 28 10.56 -10.19 -1.15
CA ARG A 28 10.36 -8.78 -1.59
C ARG A 28 9.22 -8.10 -0.84
N SER A 29 8.10 -8.80 -0.64
CA SER A 29 6.98 -8.29 0.17
C SER A 29 7.38 -8.05 1.61
N TRP A 30 8.15 -8.96 2.21
CA TRP A 30 8.67 -8.81 3.56
C TRP A 30 9.65 -7.65 3.69
N GLN A 31 10.64 -7.53 2.80
CA GLN A 31 11.58 -6.40 2.80
C GLN A 31 10.87 -5.06 2.64
N THR A 32 9.84 -5.01 1.78
CA THR A 32 8.98 -3.84 1.67
C THR A 32 8.30 -3.57 3.02
N ALA A 33 7.62 -4.55 3.61
CA ALA A 33 6.91 -4.36 4.87
C ALA A 33 7.81 -3.97 6.05
N ALA A 34 8.99 -4.60 6.19
CA ALA A 34 9.90 -4.40 7.32
C ALA A 34 10.42 -2.95 7.44
N GLY A 35 10.50 -2.21 6.33
CA GLY A 35 10.98 -0.83 6.32
C GLY A 35 9.90 0.25 6.41
N VAL A 36 8.60 -0.09 6.44
CA VAL A 36 7.52 0.92 6.30
C VAL A 36 7.60 2.03 7.35
N SER A 37 7.75 1.64 8.62
CA SER A 37 7.73 2.55 9.77
C SER A 37 8.91 3.53 9.77
N ALA A 38 10.06 3.11 9.24
CA ALA A 38 11.28 3.92 9.17
C ALA A 38 11.43 4.69 7.84
N ARG A 39 10.82 4.20 6.75
CA ARG A 39 10.87 4.88 5.44
C ARG A 39 10.24 6.26 5.53
N ARG A 40 10.71 7.19 4.71
CA ARG A 40 10.19 8.56 4.64
C ARG A 40 9.92 8.92 3.19
N GLN A 41 8.91 9.76 2.98
CA GLN A 41 8.75 10.46 1.73
C GLN A 41 9.76 11.60 1.65
N GLU A 42 10.24 11.85 0.44
CA GLU A 42 11.12 12.98 0.13
C GLU A 42 10.49 13.84 -0.95
N ASP A 43 10.82 15.14 -0.93
CA ASP A 43 10.46 16.05 -2.00
C ASP A 43 11.17 15.64 -3.30
N ALA A 44 10.38 15.46 -4.35
CA ALA A 44 10.82 15.15 -5.69
C ALA A 44 10.38 16.19 -6.72
N THR A 45 9.91 17.35 -6.25
CA THR A 45 9.46 18.44 -7.09
C THR A 45 10.59 18.87 -8.03
N GLY A 46 10.28 18.95 -9.33
CA GLY A 46 11.25 19.29 -10.38
C GLY A 46 12.22 18.18 -10.81
N ARG A 47 12.22 17.01 -10.14
CA ARG A 47 13.02 15.82 -10.55
C ARG A 47 12.20 14.55 -10.77
N ALA A 48 10.93 14.56 -10.43
CA ALA A 48 10.03 13.45 -10.69
C ALA A 48 9.88 13.23 -12.21
N PRO A 49 9.78 11.97 -12.67
CA PRO A 49 9.51 11.68 -14.06
C PRO A 49 8.15 12.23 -14.47
N LYS A 50 7.98 12.51 -15.77
CA LYS A 50 6.70 12.95 -16.32
C LYS A 50 5.59 11.94 -15.93
N PRO A 51 4.45 12.41 -15.39
CA PRO A 51 3.36 11.52 -15.02
C PRO A 51 2.83 10.77 -16.23
N SER A 52 2.38 9.52 -16.00
CA SER A 52 1.64 8.76 -17.01
C SER A 52 0.38 9.51 -17.46
N ALA A 53 -0.11 9.24 -18.68
CA ALA A 53 -1.34 9.89 -19.18
C ALA A 53 -2.55 9.62 -18.28
N ASP A 54 -2.58 8.43 -17.69
CA ASP A 54 -3.59 8.01 -16.71
C ASP A 54 -3.50 8.82 -15.41
N ARG A 55 -2.30 8.96 -14.83
CA ARG A 55 -2.05 9.80 -13.66
C ARG A 55 -2.36 11.28 -13.94
N ALA A 56 -1.96 11.81 -15.09
CA ALA A 56 -2.24 13.18 -15.48
C ALA A 56 -3.76 13.45 -15.56
N ARG A 57 -4.55 12.51 -16.11
CA ARG A 57 -6.02 12.62 -16.09
C ARG A 57 -6.60 12.65 -14.68
N ARG A 58 -6.11 11.79 -13.77
CA ARG A 58 -6.59 11.77 -12.38
C ARG A 58 -6.24 13.07 -11.63
N ILE A 59 -5.05 13.61 -11.86
CA ILE A 59 -4.63 14.91 -11.32
C ILE A 59 -5.59 16.00 -11.80
N ALA A 60 -5.78 16.14 -13.11
CA ALA A 60 -6.68 17.14 -13.68
C ALA A 60 -8.14 16.99 -13.18
N THR A 61 -8.58 15.75 -12.96
CA THR A 61 -9.90 15.49 -12.37
C THR A 61 -10.01 16.05 -10.95
N CYS A 62 -8.99 15.87 -10.11
CA CYS A 62 -9.00 16.42 -8.75
C CYS A 62 -8.81 17.94 -8.73
N GLU A 63 -8.05 18.52 -9.66
CA GLU A 63 -7.98 19.97 -9.83
C GLU A 63 -9.36 20.56 -10.10
N ALA A 64 -10.16 19.92 -10.96
CA ALA A 64 -11.55 20.31 -11.21
C ALA A 64 -12.48 20.14 -9.98
N LEU A 65 -12.08 19.34 -8.99
CA LEU A 65 -12.79 19.15 -7.72
C LEU A 65 -12.34 20.13 -6.62
N GLY A 66 -11.48 21.10 -6.93
CA GLY A 66 -10.98 22.08 -5.95
C GLY A 66 -9.77 21.59 -5.16
N TYR A 67 -8.91 20.78 -5.79
CA TYR A 67 -7.61 20.42 -5.23
C TYR A 67 -6.49 21.14 -5.95
N ARG A 68 -5.62 21.83 -5.22
CA ARG A 68 -4.45 22.52 -5.79
C ARG A 68 -3.18 21.68 -5.68
N PRO A 69 -2.29 21.68 -6.69
CA PRO A 69 -1.00 21.01 -6.60
C PRO A 69 -0.13 21.55 -5.46
N LEU A 70 0.49 20.65 -4.71
CA LEU A 70 1.52 20.96 -3.72
C LEU A 70 2.93 20.59 -4.19
N GLY A 71 3.05 19.54 -5.01
CA GLY A 71 4.31 19.11 -5.63
C GLY A 71 4.41 17.59 -5.75
N GLU A 72 5.63 17.10 -5.95
CA GLU A 72 5.92 15.69 -6.14
C GLU A 72 6.70 15.09 -4.98
N THR A 73 6.48 13.79 -4.74
CA THR A 73 7.16 13.03 -3.69
C THR A 73 7.83 11.81 -4.27
N VAL A 74 8.82 11.28 -3.56
CA VAL A 74 9.40 9.96 -3.83
C VAL A 74 9.47 9.16 -2.55
N THR A 75 9.14 7.87 -2.63
CA THR A 75 9.42 6.87 -1.60
C THR A 75 10.35 5.82 -2.17
N ARG A 76 11.53 5.64 -1.55
CA ARG A 76 12.44 4.55 -1.94
C ARG A 76 12.00 3.24 -1.29
N ILE A 77 11.82 2.20 -2.10
CA ILE A 77 11.52 0.83 -1.65
C ILE A 77 12.54 -0.15 -2.22
N PRO A 78 12.70 -1.37 -1.66
CA PRO A 78 13.67 -2.35 -2.17
C PRO A 78 13.52 -2.70 -3.66
N GLY A 79 12.35 -2.43 -4.27
CA GLY A 79 12.08 -2.61 -5.69
C GLY A 79 12.27 -1.37 -6.59
N GLY A 80 12.70 -0.24 -6.03
CA GLY A 80 12.91 1.02 -6.76
C GLY A 80 12.21 2.22 -6.14
N ASP A 81 12.19 3.32 -6.89
CA ASP A 81 11.58 4.58 -6.47
C ASP A 81 10.10 4.63 -6.88
N VAL A 82 9.24 4.96 -5.91
CA VAL A 82 7.81 5.21 -6.14
C VAL A 82 7.57 6.71 -6.08
N PHE A 83 7.26 7.30 -7.22
CA PHE A 83 6.96 8.73 -7.33
C PHE A 83 5.48 9.02 -7.15
N GLY A 84 5.15 10.01 -6.31
CA GLY A 84 3.80 10.46 -6.03
C GLY A 84 3.58 11.93 -6.41
N THR A 85 2.35 12.32 -6.73
CA THR A 85 1.94 13.73 -6.86
C THR A 85 0.97 14.01 -5.74
N VAL A 86 1.13 15.15 -5.08
CA VAL A 86 0.31 15.56 -3.95
C VAL A 86 -0.46 16.81 -4.31
N LEU A 87 -1.77 16.77 -4.11
CA LEU A 87 -2.64 17.93 -4.17
C LEU A 87 -3.35 18.10 -2.82
N ALA A 88 -3.71 19.32 -2.44
CA ALA A 88 -4.51 19.60 -1.25
C ALA A 88 -5.85 20.22 -1.63
N SER A 89 -6.92 19.86 -0.91
CA SER A 89 -8.23 20.50 -1.07
C SER A 89 -8.14 21.98 -0.71
N ASP A 90 -8.99 22.83 -1.30
CA ASP A 90 -8.97 24.29 -1.10
C ASP A 90 -9.11 24.72 0.37
N ASP A 91 -9.92 24.01 1.15
CA ASP A 91 -10.03 24.22 2.60
C ASP A 91 -8.82 23.69 3.41
N GLY A 92 -7.94 22.90 2.77
CA GLY A 92 -6.79 22.25 3.36
C GLY A 92 -7.13 21.09 4.29
N TRP A 93 -8.37 20.61 4.31
CA TRP A 93 -8.80 19.56 5.24
C TRP A 93 -8.47 18.15 4.76
N ALA A 94 -8.24 17.98 3.46
CA ALA A 94 -7.85 16.73 2.84
C ALA A 94 -6.69 16.93 1.86
N TYR A 95 -5.96 15.86 1.58
CA TYR A 95 -5.01 15.82 0.47
C TYR A 95 -5.19 14.56 -0.36
N ALA A 96 -4.92 14.68 -1.66
CA ALA A 96 -4.91 13.58 -2.61
C ALA A 96 -3.46 13.22 -2.95
N LEU A 97 -3.13 11.92 -2.87
CA LEU A 97 -1.85 11.37 -3.32
C LEU A 97 -2.08 10.44 -4.50
N PHE A 98 -1.40 10.72 -5.61
CA PHE A 98 -1.43 9.92 -6.84
C PHE A 98 -0.12 9.18 -6.99
N ALA A 99 -0.14 7.86 -6.94
CA ALA A 99 1.02 7.04 -7.23
C ALA A 99 0.77 6.22 -8.50
N ASP A 100 1.77 6.11 -9.36
CA ASP A 100 1.71 5.16 -10.46
C ASP A 100 1.86 3.74 -9.89
N GLY A 101 0.89 2.88 -10.18
CA GLY A 101 1.03 1.45 -10.03
C GLY A 101 1.74 0.90 -11.26
N ARG A 102 2.70 0.01 -11.08
CA ARG A 102 3.17 -0.86 -12.17
C ARG A 102 3.14 -2.28 -11.63
N PRO A 103 2.44 -3.24 -12.28
CA PRO A 103 1.81 -3.18 -13.60
C PRO A 103 0.34 -2.70 -13.63
N GLU A 104 -0.23 -2.34 -12.49
CA GLU A 104 -1.67 -2.11 -12.32
C GLU A 104 -2.06 -0.62 -12.41
N PRO A 105 -3.34 -0.26 -12.64
CA PRO A 105 -3.78 1.13 -12.66
C PRO A 105 -3.31 1.88 -11.40
N GLY A 106 -2.89 3.12 -11.59
CA GLY A 106 -2.37 3.94 -10.51
C GLY A 106 -3.42 4.22 -9.45
N LEU A 107 -2.96 4.30 -8.20
CA LEU A 107 -3.83 4.50 -7.05
C LEU A 107 -3.94 6.00 -6.76
N THR A 108 -5.14 6.42 -6.38
CA THR A 108 -5.37 7.71 -5.75
C THR A 108 -5.89 7.47 -4.34
N GLY A 109 -5.25 8.08 -3.34
CA GLY A 109 -5.77 8.11 -1.99
C GLY A 109 -6.12 9.52 -1.57
N PHE A 110 -7.31 9.72 -1.03
CA PHE A 110 -7.71 10.93 -0.31
C PHE A 110 -7.50 10.70 1.18
N TYR A 111 -6.82 11.62 1.86
CA TYR A 111 -6.43 11.45 3.25
C TYR A 111 -6.74 12.68 4.08
N SER A 112 -7.12 12.44 5.33
CA SER A 112 -7.35 13.46 6.35
C SER A 112 -6.86 12.93 7.70
N ALA A 113 -6.31 13.81 8.54
CA ALA A 113 -5.75 13.44 9.83
C ALA A 113 -6.09 14.48 10.90
N TRP A 114 -6.28 14.04 12.13
CA TRP A 114 -6.64 14.88 13.27
C TRP A 114 -5.49 15.03 14.28
N PRO A 115 -5.49 16.11 15.10
CA PRO A 115 -4.48 16.30 16.14
C PRO A 115 -4.39 15.16 17.16
N ASP A 116 -5.49 14.46 17.42
CA ASP A 116 -5.54 13.31 18.33
C ASP A 116 -4.96 12.01 17.71
N GLY A 117 -4.62 12.05 16.43
CA GLY A 117 -4.08 10.93 15.68
C GLY A 117 -5.13 10.03 15.04
N THR A 118 -6.38 10.48 14.94
CA THR A 118 -7.37 9.86 14.05
C THR A 118 -6.96 10.11 12.59
N TRP A 119 -7.05 9.07 11.77
CA TRP A 119 -6.67 9.07 10.36
C TRP A 119 -7.76 8.45 9.49
N LEU A 120 -8.06 9.12 8.38
CA LEU A 120 -8.98 8.65 7.36
C LEU A 120 -8.26 8.54 6.02
N GLY A 121 -8.51 7.46 5.30
CA GLY A 121 -8.10 7.28 3.92
C GLY A 121 -9.25 6.72 3.07
N THR A 122 -9.45 7.27 1.88
CA THR A 122 -10.31 6.70 0.84
C THR A 122 -9.46 6.45 -0.40
N ILE A 123 -9.31 5.19 -0.78
CA ILE A 123 -8.42 4.74 -1.85
C ILE A 123 -9.24 4.31 -3.07
N HIS A 124 -8.84 4.75 -4.25
CA HIS A 124 -9.46 4.44 -5.53
C HIS A 124 -8.41 3.95 -6.54
N PRO A 125 -8.72 2.99 -7.43
CA PRO A 125 -9.97 2.21 -7.49
C PRO A 125 -9.96 0.94 -6.64
N ARG A 126 -8.85 0.65 -5.94
CA ARG A 126 -8.63 -0.63 -5.29
C ARG A 126 -7.66 -0.50 -4.11
N GLY A 127 -7.68 -1.50 -3.26
CA GLY A 127 -6.82 -1.63 -2.07
C GLY A 127 -7.47 -2.61 -1.11
N ASP A 128 -6.93 -2.71 0.10
CA ASP A 128 -7.58 -3.45 1.18
C ASP A 128 -8.17 -2.44 2.18
N PRO A 129 -9.47 -2.51 2.50
CA PRO A 129 -10.03 -1.70 3.57
C PRO A 129 -9.42 -2.13 4.91
N LEU A 130 -9.29 -1.18 5.83
CA LEU A 130 -8.71 -1.43 7.15
C LEU A 130 -9.36 -0.52 8.19
N GLU A 131 -9.93 -1.13 9.22
CA GLU A 131 -10.45 -0.42 10.38
C GLU A 131 -9.71 -0.89 11.63
N ILE A 132 -8.92 -0.01 12.23
CA ILE A 132 -8.22 -0.24 13.50
C ILE A 132 -8.31 1.03 14.36
N PRO A 133 -8.08 0.96 15.69
CA PRO A 133 -8.14 2.15 16.53
C PRO A 133 -7.26 3.30 15.99
N GLY A 134 -7.91 4.42 15.64
CA GLY A 134 -7.26 5.62 15.09
C GLY A 134 -7.06 5.63 13.57
N LEU A 135 -7.39 4.56 12.84
CA LEU A 135 -7.23 4.49 11.38
C LEU A 135 -8.43 3.82 10.70
N SER A 136 -9.07 4.54 9.78
CA SER A 136 -10.10 4.04 8.87
C SER A 136 -9.65 4.23 7.42
N LEU A 137 -9.33 3.12 6.74
CA LEU A 137 -9.07 3.06 5.31
C LEU A 137 -10.25 2.40 4.59
N ARG A 138 -10.77 3.07 3.57
CA ARG A 138 -11.85 2.60 2.72
C ARG A 138 -11.43 2.55 1.27
N ILE A 139 -12.13 1.70 0.51
CA ILE A 139 -11.88 1.49 -0.91
C ILE A 139 -13.13 1.87 -1.68
N GLU A 140 -12.96 2.71 -2.70
CA GLU A 140 -14.03 3.15 -3.59
C GLU A 140 -13.70 2.75 -5.03
N THR A 141 -14.43 1.77 -5.54
CA THR A 141 -14.19 1.15 -6.86
C THR A 141 -14.91 1.87 -8.00
N GLY A 142 -15.73 2.87 -7.69
CA GLY A 142 -16.54 3.63 -8.64
C GLY A 142 -15.71 4.61 -9.46
N THR A 143 -16.10 5.88 -9.49
CA THR A 143 -15.33 6.94 -10.16
C THR A 143 -14.50 7.70 -9.16
N LEU A 144 -13.44 8.38 -9.63
CA LEU A 144 -12.61 9.22 -8.78
C LEU A 144 -13.40 10.34 -8.08
N PRO A 145 -14.34 11.06 -8.75
CA PRO A 145 -15.23 12.01 -8.07
C PRO A 145 -16.13 11.38 -7.00
N ALA A 146 -16.64 10.16 -7.22
CA ALA A 146 -17.45 9.47 -6.22
C ALA A 146 -16.61 9.10 -4.99
N ALA A 147 -15.35 8.68 -5.19
CA ALA A 147 -14.41 8.41 -4.11
C ALA A 147 -14.07 9.67 -3.29
N GLU A 148 -13.90 10.81 -3.96
CA GLU A 148 -13.68 12.11 -3.33
C GLU A 148 -14.91 12.50 -2.48
N ALA A 149 -16.12 12.45 -3.05
CA ALA A 149 -17.35 12.76 -2.33
C ALA A 149 -17.54 11.87 -1.09
N ALA A 150 -17.30 10.56 -1.22
CA ALA A 150 -17.35 9.62 -0.11
C ALA A 150 -16.32 9.97 0.99
N HIS A 151 -15.12 10.42 0.61
CA HIS A 151 -14.12 10.92 1.56
C HIS A 151 -14.60 12.17 2.29
N ARG A 152 -15.19 13.14 1.58
CA ARG A 152 -15.72 14.39 2.16
C ARG A 152 -16.87 14.14 3.15
N ASP A 153 -17.75 13.19 2.85
CA ASP A 153 -18.83 12.78 3.75
C ASP A 153 -18.30 12.14 5.04
N LEU A 154 -17.25 11.33 4.94
CA LEU A 154 -16.57 10.74 6.10
C LEU A 154 -15.82 11.77 6.92
N LEU A 155 -15.12 12.67 6.25
CA LEU A 155 -14.42 13.78 6.88
C LEU A 155 -15.40 14.62 7.70
N THR A 156 -16.52 15.03 7.11
CA THR A 156 -17.54 15.84 7.78
C THR A 156 -18.09 15.16 9.04
N ARG A 157 -18.44 13.86 8.95
CA ARG A 157 -18.91 13.09 10.11
C ARG A 157 -17.85 12.92 11.19
N THR A 158 -16.60 12.69 10.80
CA THR A 158 -15.49 12.51 11.75
C THR A 158 -15.15 13.83 12.44
N ALA A 159 -15.24 14.94 11.72
CA ALA A 159 -15.02 16.27 12.27
C ALA A 159 -16.02 16.66 13.36
N GLN A 160 -17.26 16.14 13.30
CA GLN A 160 -18.25 16.35 14.37
C GLN A 160 -17.80 15.76 15.71
N ARG A 161 -16.98 14.71 15.69
CA ARG A 161 -16.49 14.03 16.89
C ARG A 161 -15.11 14.51 17.35
N HIS A 162 -14.21 14.79 16.39
CA HIS A 162 -12.80 15.05 16.66
C HIS A 162 -12.39 16.51 16.45
N GLY A 163 -13.33 17.38 16.07
CA GLY A 163 -13.03 18.76 15.69
C GLY A 163 -12.48 18.85 14.25
N PRO A 164 -11.91 19.99 13.84
CA PRO A 164 -11.35 20.13 12.50
C PRO A 164 -10.10 19.26 12.30
N PRO A 165 -9.88 18.72 11.09
CA PRO A 165 -8.63 18.02 10.77
C PRO A 165 -7.45 18.99 10.75
N ARG A 166 -6.24 18.42 10.78
CA ARG A 166 -4.99 19.16 10.56
C ARG A 166 -4.98 19.72 9.14
N LEU A 167 -4.59 20.98 9.02
CA LEU A 167 -4.53 21.66 7.73
C LEU A 167 -3.34 21.16 6.90
N VAL A 168 -3.57 21.01 5.60
CA VAL A 168 -2.57 20.69 4.59
C VAL A 168 -2.47 21.84 3.61
N ARG A 169 -1.37 22.59 3.68
CA ARG A 169 -1.11 23.76 2.83
C ARG A 169 0.15 23.63 2.00
N SER A 170 1.04 22.72 2.37
CA SER A 170 2.35 22.52 1.77
C SER A 170 2.75 21.04 1.77
N LEU A 171 3.76 20.67 0.96
CA LEU A 171 4.36 19.34 1.04
C LEU A 171 4.96 19.05 2.43
N THR A 172 5.49 20.06 3.11
CA THR A 172 5.99 19.93 4.49
C THR A 172 4.92 19.43 5.45
N ASP A 173 3.68 19.91 5.31
CA ASP A 173 2.55 19.44 6.12
C ASP A 173 2.28 17.96 5.84
N VAL A 174 2.31 17.56 4.57
CA VAL A 174 2.11 16.15 4.17
C VAL A 174 3.23 15.25 4.68
N PHE A 175 4.48 15.69 4.68
CA PHE A 175 5.59 14.93 5.26
C PHE A 175 5.47 14.79 6.78
N ALA A 176 5.00 15.82 7.47
CA ALA A 176 4.72 15.74 8.90
C ALA A 176 3.59 14.75 9.20
N LEU A 177 2.56 14.71 8.34
CA LEU A 177 1.49 13.73 8.42
C LEU A 177 2.01 12.30 8.12
N ASP A 178 2.74 12.07 7.02
CA ASP A 178 3.33 10.76 6.68
C ASP A 178 4.24 10.23 7.80
N ALA A 179 5.04 11.09 8.43
CA ALA A 179 5.89 10.70 9.55
C ALA A 179 5.07 10.25 10.78
N ASP A 180 4.00 10.96 11.13
CA ASP A 180 3.09 10.58 12.21
C ASP A 180 2.35 9.27 11.89
N TYR A 181 1.83 9.15 10.66
CA TYR A 181 1.19 7.93 10.15
C TYR A 181 2.07 6.71 10.31
N ARG A 182 3.31 6.78 9.81
CA ARG A 182 4.25 5.65 9.84
C ARG A 182 4.64 5.26 11.25
N THR A 183 4.71 6.22 12.17
CA THR A 183 5.01 5.96 13.57
C THR A 183 3.86 5.23 14.26
N ARG A 184 2.60 5.58 13.96
CA ARG A 184 1.40 5.01 14.59
C ARG A 184 0.92 3.70 13.96
N PHE A 185 0.96 3.63 12.63
CA PHE A 185 0.29 2.59 11.84
C PHE A 185 1.23 1.85 10.89
N GLY A 186 2.43 2.37 10.63
CA GLY A 186 3.38 1.82 9.68
C GLY A 186 3.61 0.31 9.89
N GLY A 187 3.39 -0.46 8.82
CA GLY A 187 3.55 -1.92 8.80
C GLY A 187 2.36 -2.71 9.36
N ARG A 188 1.50 -2.12 10.21
CA ARG A 188 0.28 -2.80 10.68
C ARG A 188 -0.73 -2.99 9.55
N GLU A 189 -0.86 -1.97 8.70
CA GLU A 189 -1.70 -1.98 7.50
C GLU A 189 -1.28 -3.06 6.48
N LEU A 190 0.01 -3.39 6.42
CA LEU A 190 0.54 -4.35 5.45
C LEU A 190 0.49 -5.78 5.97
N ARG A 191 0.11 -6.03 7.22
CA ARG A 191 0.11 -7.37 7.80
C ARG A 191 -0.76 -8.35 7.01
N PRO A 192 -2.00 -8.02 6.59
CA PRO A 192 -2.80 -8.93 5.78
C PRO A 192 -2.14 -9.24 4.42
N LEU A 193 -1.59 -8.23 3.75
CA LEU A 193 -0.87 -8.37 2.48
C LEU A 193 0.39 -9.23 2.63
N LEU A 194 1.14 -9.01 3.71
CA LEU A 194 2.34 -9.79 4.02
C LEU A 194 2.00 -11.25 4.28
N ILE A 195 0.91 -11.52 5.02
CA ILE A 195 0.44 -12.89 5.26
C ILE A 195 0.06 -13.56 3.93
N ARG A 196 -0.70 -12.89 3.07
CA ARG A 196 -1.07 -13.42 1.74
C ARG A 196 0.15 -13.71 0.86
N ALA A 197 1.20 -12.89 0.95
CA ALA A 197 2.44 -13.09 0.19
C ALA A 197 3.34 -14.19 0.76
N VAL A 198 3.40 -14.35 2.09
CA VAL A 198 4.30 -15.31 2.76
C VAL A 198 3.68 -16.69 2.93
N ALA A 199 2.36 -16.80 3.08
CA ALA A 199 1.68 -18.07 3.34
C ALA A 199 1.95 -19.16 2.27
N PRO A 200 1.93 -18.88 0.95
CA PRO A 200 2.27 -19.87 -0.07
C PRO A 200 3.71 -20.36 0.04
N ALA A 201 4.66 -19.47 0.35
CA ALA A 201 6.07 -19.83 0.55
C ALA A 201 6.26 -20.70 1.79
N ALA A 202 5.57 -20.39 2.89
CA ALA A 202 5.60 -21.20 4.11
C ALA A 202 4.99 -22.60 3.90
N ALA A 203 3.88 -22.68 3.17
CA ALA A 203 3.26 -23.95 2.81
C ALA A 203 4.17 -24.80 1.89
N ALA A 204 4.82 -24.17 0.91
CA ALA A 204 5.79 -24.83 0.05
C ALA A 204 6.99 -25.37 0.86
N LEU A 205 7.49 -24.58 1.82
CA LEU A 205 8.57 -25.00 2.72
C LEU A 205 8.16 -26.22 3.56
N LEU A 206 6.97 -26.18 4.17
CA LEU A 206 6.46 -27.31 4.95
C LEU A 206 6.31 -28.56 4.08
N LEU A 207 5.77 -28.42 2.87
CA LEU A 207 5.64 -29.53 1.92
C LEU A 207 7.01 -30.12 1.55
N THR A 208 8.02 -29.28 1.34
CA THR A 208 9.39 -29.73 1.07
C THR A 208 9.97 -30.50 2.26
N LEU A 209 9.79 -30.00 3.49
CA LEU A 209 10.26 -30.70 4.70
C LEU A 209 9.59 -32.09 4.84
N ILE A 210 8.28 -32.17 4.61
CA ILE A 210 7.53 -33.45 4.61
C ILE A 210 8.04 -34.37 3.50
N SER A 211 8.27 -33.83 2.30
CA SER A 211 8.75 -34.60 1.14
C SER A 211 10.16 -35.16 1.37
N VAL A 212 11.05 -34.37 1.98
CA VAL A 212 12.38 -34.83 2.39
C VAL A 212 12.27 -35.97 3.40
N ALA A 213 11.42 -35.82 4.43
CA ALA A 213 11.19 -36.89 5.41
C ALA A 213 10.65 -38.18 4.75
N LEU A 214 9.69 -38.05 3.83
CA LEU A 214 9.16 -39.18 3.06
C LEU A 214 10.23 -39.89 2.24
N VAL A 215 11.09 -39.13 1.53
CA VAL A 215 12.20 -39.70 0.77
C VAL A 215 13.20 -40.42 1.70
N LEU A 216 13.43 -39.92 2.91
CA LEU A 216 14.32 -40.56 3.89
C LEU A 216 13.72 -41.85 4.47
N VAL A 217 12.40 -41.92 4.66
CA VAL A 217 11.70 -43.09 5.21
C VAL A 217 11.47 -44.19 4.18
N VAL A 218 11.24 -43.83 2.92
CA VAL A 218 10.94 -44.79 1.81
C VAL A 218 12.22 -45.28 1.11
N ARG A 219 13.40 -44.86 1.60
CA ARG A 219 14.71 -45.33 1.14
C ARG A 219 14.95 -46.80 1.48
#